data_AF-A0A8B7J7N8-F1
#
_entry.id   AF-A0A8B7J7N8-F1
#
_cell.length_a   1.000
_cell.length_b   1.000
_cell.length_c   1.000
_cell.angle_alpha   90.00
_cell.angle_beta   90.00
_cell.angle_gamma   90.00
#
_symmetry.space_group_name_H-M   'P 1'
#
loop_
_entity.id
_entity.type
_entity.pdbx_description
1 polymer ?
#
loop_
_entity_poly.entity_id
_entity_poly.type
_entity_poly.pdbx_seq_one_letter_code
_entity_poly.pdbx_strand_id
1 'polypeptide(L)'
;MFQTLYSYFWWERLWLPANLTWADLEDRDGRVYAKASDLYITLPLAFLFLVVRHLFETYVATPLARLLNVKEKIRLKATPNAVLEKFYAATTKHPKQTDVEMLSKKSGCTVRQVERWFRRRRNQDRPSLLKKFREA
;
A
#
# COMPACT_ATOMS: atom_id res chain seq x y z
N MET A 1 11.01 1.49 32.20
CA MET A 1 10.55 0.38 31.32
C MET A 1 11.46 0.12 30.12
N PHE A 2 11.89 1.12 29.35
CA PHE A 2 12.82 0.88 28.23
C PHE A 2 14.20 0.38 28.67
N GLN A 3 14.76 0.92 29.76
CA GLN A 3 16.06 0.46 30.30
C GLN A 3 16.03 -1.00 30.79
N THR A 4 14.93 -1.44 31.40
CA THR A 4 14.77 -2.83 31.86
C THR A 4 14.62 -3.82 30.71
N LEU A 5 13.99 -3.39 29.60
CA LEU A 5 13.94 -4.20 28.37
C LEU A 5 15.29 -4.23 27.66
N TYR A 6 16.00 -3.10 27.63
CA TYR A 6 17.34 -2.99 27.06
C TYR A 6 18.34 -3.90 27.80
N SER A 7 18.35 -3.89 29.13
CA SER A 7 19.24 -4.74 29.93
C SER A 7 18.92 -6.24 29.79
N TYR A 8 17.64 -6.59 29.64
CA TYR A 8 17.22 -7.97 29.39
C TYR A 8 17.58 -8.44 27.98
N PHE A 9 17.42 -7.57 26.97
CA PHE A 9 17.78 -7.87 25.58
C PHE A 9 19.30 -8.02 25.40
N TRP A 10 20.10 -7.16 26.04
CA TRP A 10 21.57 -7.20 26.03
C TRP A 10 22.17 -8.08 27.13
N TRP A 11 21.42 -9.07 27.61
CA TRP A 11 21.92 -9.94 28.67
C TRP A 11 23.07 -10.82 28.16
N GLU A 12 24.22 -10.74 28.82
CA GLU A 12 25.50 -11.34 28.40
C GLU A 12 25.38 -12.83 28.06
N ARG A 13 24.69 -13.61 28.88
CA ARG A 13 24.58 -15.07 28.71
C ARG A 13 23.80 -15.51 27.47
N LEU A 14 23.02 -14.60 26.86
CA LEU A 14 22.26 -14.89 25.64
C LEU A 14 23.10 -14.72 24.37
N TRP A 15 24.10 -13.84 24.41
CA TRP A 15 24.91 -13.46 23.25
C TRP A 15 26.37 -13.94 23.34
N LEU A 16 26.89 -14.14 24.55
CA LEU A 16 28.31 -14.40 24.82
C LEU A 16 28.54 -15.77 25.48
N PRO A 17 29.72 -16.40 25.25
CA PRO A 17 30.10 -17.63 25.94
C PRO A 17 30.27 -17.42 27.45
N ALA A 18 30.24 -18.51 28.24
CA ALA A 18 30.19 -18.48 29.71
C ALA A 18 31.31 -17.71 30.45
N ASN A 19 32.36 -17.27 29.76
CA ASN A 19 33.53 -16.59 30.33
C ASN A 19 33.77 -15.19 29.73
N LEU A 20 32.82 -14.60 29.01
CA LEU A 20 33.00 -13.32 28.31
C LEU A 20 31.89 -12.34 28.67
N THR A 21 32.27 -11.12 29.01
CA THR A 21 31.33 -10.03 29.33
C THR A 21 31.35 -8.93 28.27
N TRP A 22 30.34 -8.07 28.24
CA TRP A 22 30.36 -6.91 27.32
C TRP A 22 31.48 -5.92 27.67
N ALA A 23 31.93 -5.90 28.93
CA ALA A 23 33.05 -5.08 29.39
C ALA A 23 34.40 -5.52 28.80
N ASP A 24 34.56 -6.79 28.44
CA ASP A 24 35.77 -7.32 27.79
C ASP A 24 35.84 -6.94 26.30
N LEU A 25 34.71 -6.53 25.72
CA LEU A 25 34.55 -6.11 24.32
C LEU A 25 34.59 -4.57 24.16
N GLU A 26 34.95 -3.84 25.22
CA GLU A 26 35.23 -2.41 25.11
C GLU A 26 36.58 -2.15 24.41
N ASP A 27 36.67 -1.06 23.66
CA ASP A 27 37.86 -0.72 22.90
C ASP A 27 39.06 -0.52 23.83
N ARG A 28 40.07 -1.39 23.70
CA ARG A 28 41.35 -1.30 24.41
C ARG A 28 42.50 -1.45 23.43
N ASP A 29 43.62 -0.79 23.75
CA ASP A 29 44.88 -0.89 23.01
C ASP A 29 44.78 -0.56 21.51
N GLY A 30 44.01 0.48 21.15
CA GLY A 30 43.89 0.94 19.76
C GLY A 30 43.15 0.00 18.82
N ARG A 31 42.53 -1.06 19.33
CA ARG A 31 41.67 -1.98 18.56
C ARG A 31 40.21 -1.61 18.75
N VAL A 32 39.52 -1.35 17.64
CA VAL A 32 38.09 -1.02 17.62
C VAL A 32 37.30 -2.31 17.39
N TYR A 33 36.48 -2.69 18.37
CA TYR A 33 35.58 -3.84 18.25
C TYR A 33 34.21 -3.40 17.73
N ALA A 34 33.60 -4.19 16.86
CA ALA A 34 32.27 -3.91 16.34
C ALA A 34 31.23 -4.07 17.45
N LYS A 35 30.57 -2.99 17.83
CA LYS A 35 29.56 -3.02 18.90
C LYS A 35 28.20 -3.22 18.27
N ALA A 36 27.38 -4.00 18.94
CA ALA A 36 26.03 -4.24 18.47
C ALA A 36 25.14 -2.97 18.53
N SER A 37 25.57 -1.95 19.29
CA SER A 37 25.02 -0.60 19.25
C SER A 37 25.17 0.09 17.88
N ASP A 38 26.18 -0.27 17.10
CA ASP A 38 26.41 0.31 15.78
C ASP A 38 25.35 -0.16 14.78
N LEU A 39 24.69 -1.30 15.06
CA LEU A 39 23.56 -1.78 14.26
C LEU A 39 22.35 -0.84 14.35
N TYR A 40 22.20 -0.07 15.44
CA TYR A 40 21.09 0.87 15.55
C TYR A 40 21.16 1.98 14.50
N ILE A 41 22.33 2.29 13.95
CA ILE A 41 22.50 3.27 12.86
C ILE A 41 21.83 2.77 11.56
N THR A 42 21.67 1.45 11.39
CA THR A 42 21.00 0.87 10.21
C THR A 42 19.51 1.16 10.17
N LEU A 43 18.84 1.30 11.33
CA LEU A 43 17.40 1.59 11.41
C LEU A 43 17.03 2.99 10.88
N PRO A 44 17.64 4.11 11.33
CA PRO A 44 17.37 5.42 10.76
C PRO A 44 17.82 5.51 9.30
N LEU A 45 18.91 4.83 8.92
CA LEU A 45 19.31 4.71 7.51
C LEU A 45 18.23 4.03 6.66
N ALA A 46 17.69 2.88 7.10
CA ALA A 46 16.62 2.19 6.41
C ALA A 46 15.36 3.06 6.29
N PHE A 47 14.99 3.78 7.35
CA PHE A 47 13.88 4.73 7.31
C PHE A 47 14.14 5.86 6.31
N LEU A 48 15.34 6.43 6.31
CA LEU A 48 15.75 7.45 5.35
C LEU A 48 15.68 6.92 3.90
N PHE A 49 16.15 5.70 3.65
CA PHE A 49 16.03 5.06 2.33
C PHE A 49 14.56 4.89 1.90
N LEU A 50 13.66 4.51 2.81
CA LEU A 50 12.23 4.42 2.51
C LEU A 50 11.62 5.78 2.19
N VAL A 51 11.99 6.82 2.94
CA VAL A 51 11.55 8.20 2.67
C VAL A 51 12.06 8.65 1.30
N VAL A 52 13.36 8.49 1.02
CA VAL A 52 13.96 8.83 -0.28
C VAL A 52 13.28 8.09 -1.42
N ARG A 53 13.03 6.78 -1.28
CA ARG A 53 12.28 5.99 -2.25
C ARG A 53 10.88 6.57 -2.48
N HIS A 54 10.15 6.85 -1.41
CA HIS A 54 8.80 7.40 -1.49
C HIS A 54 8.77 8.78 -2.15
N LEU A 55 9.76 9.62 -1.83
CA LEU A 55 9.94 10.92 -2.45
C LEU A 55 10.29 10.78 -3.93
N PHE A 56 11.15 9.84 -4.32
CA PHE A 56 11.46 9.57 -5.72
C PHE A 56 10.22 9.11 -6.50
N GLU A 57 9.46 8.16 -5.97
CA GLU A 57 8.21 7.71 -6.57
C GLU A 57 7.21 8.87 -6.72
N THR A 58 7.12 9.76 -5.74
CA THR A 58 6.18 10.87 -5.79
C THR A 58 6.66 12.01 -6.68
N TYR A 59 7.92 12.42 -6.58
CA TYR A 59 8.46 13.58 -7.30
C TYR A 59 9.00 13.26 -8.68
N VAL A 60 9.37 12.01 -8.98
CA VAL A 60 9.89 11.62 -10.29
C VAL A 60 8.85 10.84 -11.08
N ALA A 61 8.16 9.86 -10.48
CA ALA A 61 7.16 9.09 -11.21
C ALA A 61 5.92 9.93 -11.59
N THR A 62 5.51 10.91 -10.76
CA THR A 62 4.35 11.76 -11.12
C THR A 62 4.62 12.75 -12.26
N PRO A 63 5.76 13.50 -12.34
CA PRO A 63 6.04 14.28 -13.53
C PRO A 63 6.41 13.42 -14.73
N LEU A 64 7.07 12.26 -14.57
CA LEU A 64 7.27 11.33 -15.68
C LEU A 64 5.94 10.83 -16.25
N ALA A 65 4.96 10.48 -15.41
CA ALA A 65 3.62 10.12 -15.85
C ALA A 65 2.92 11.26 -16.60
N ARG A 66 3.12 12.52 -16.17
CA ARG A 66 2.62 13.71 -16.88
C ARG A 66 3.34 13.94 -18.21
N LEU A 67 4.66 13.82 -18.26
CA LEU A 67 5.49 13.96 -19.48
C LEU A 67 5.17 12.89 -20.52
N LEU A 68 4.98 11.64 -20.07
CA LEU A 68 4.54 10.53 -20.91
C LEU A 68 3.04 10.62 -21.29
N ASN A 69 2.38 11.72 -20.93
CA ASN A 69 0.97 11.98 -21.23
C ASN A 69 0.06 10.81 -20.79
N VAL A 70 0.41 10.15 -19.68
CA VAL A 70 -0.41 9.13 -19.04
C VAL A 70 -1.59 9.86 -18.43
N LYS A 71 -2.58 10.15 -19.27
CA LYS A 71 -3.87 10.67 -18.85
C LYS A 71 -4.49 9.61 -17.95
N GLU A 72 -4.45 9.85 -16.64
CA GLU A 72 -5.43 9.25 -15.76
C GLU A 72 -6.80 9.65 -16.30
N LYS A 73 -7.42 8.77 -17.10
CA LYS A 73 -8.81 8.93 -17.50
C LYS A 73 -9.59 8.95 -16.19
N ILE A 74 -9.98 10.13 -15.71
CA ILE A 74 -10.87 10.31 -14.57
C ILE A 74 -12.14 9.54 -14.92
N ARG A 75 -12.25 8.33 -14.39
CA ARG A 75 -13.38 7.45 -14.70
C ARG A 75 -14.55 7.96 -13.88
N LEU A 76 -15.53 8.57 -14.57
CA LEU A 76 -16.75 9.05 -13.95
C LEU A 76 -17.37 7.95 -13.08
N LYS A 77 -17.57 8.26 -11.81
CA LYS A 77 -18.20 7.33 -10.87
C LYS A 77 -19.62 7.01 -11.34
N ALA A 78 -20.06 5.76 -11.15
CA ALA A 78 -21.46 5.42 -11.34
C ALA A 78 -22.31 6.20 -10.33
N THR A 79 -23.50 6.66 -10.73
CA THR A 79 -24.41 7.39 -9.84
C THR A 79 -24.87 6.47 -8.70
N PRO A 80 -24.95 6.91 -7.44
CA PRO A 80 -25.33 6.03 -6.35
C PRO A 80 -26.76 5.51 -6.55
N ASN A 81 -26.91 4.20 -6.74
CA ASN A 81 -28.22 3.55 -6.86
C ASN A 81 -28.17 2.19 -6.14
N ALA A 82 -28.78 2.11 -4.97
CA ALA A 82 -28.74 0.92 -4.12
C ALA A 82 -29.35 -0.32 -4.78
N VAL A 83 -30.35 -0.16 -5.67
CA VAL A 83 -30.98 -1.29 -6.37
C VAL A 83 -30.00 -1.91 -7.37
N LEU A 84 -29.31 -1.05 -8.15
CA LEU A 84 -28.33 -1.51 -9.15
C LEU A 84 -27.08 -2.08 -8.49
N GLU A 85 -26.61 -1.48 -7.39
CA GLU A 85 -25.44 -1.97 -6.66
C GLU A 85 -25.70 -3.33 -6.00
N LYS A 86 -26.89 -3.53 -5.39
CA LYS A 86 -27.29 -4.83 -4.82
C LYS A 86 -27.30 -5.92 -5.89
N PHE A 87 -27.88 -5.64 -7.06
CA PHE A 87 -27.88 -6.60 -8.17
C PHE A 87 -26.47 -6.87 -8.72
N TYR A 88 -25.65 -5.83 -8.86
CA TYR A 88 -24.27 -5.96 -9.34
C TYR A 88 -23.41 -6.84 -8.42
N ALA A 89 -23.58 -6.69 -7.10
CA ALA A 89 -22.86 -7.47 -6.10
C ALA A 89 -23.39 -8.91 -5.96
N ALA A 90 -24.71 -9.10 -6.02
CA ALA A 90 -25.34 -10.39 -5.71
C ALA A 90 -25.54 -11.32 -6.92
N THR A 91 -25.69 -10.78 -8.14
CA THR A 91 -26.14 -11.57 -9.30
C THR A 91 -25.10 -11.59 -10.41
N THR A 92 -24.89 -10.47 -11.10
CA THR A 92 -23.98 -10.42 -12.25
C THR A 92 -23.53 -9.01 -12.57
N LYS A 93 -22.30 -8.90 -13.08
CA LYS A 93 -21.73 -7.65 -13.61
C LYS A 93 -22.24 -7.33 -15.03
N HIS A 94 -22.84 -8.31 -15.71
CA HIS A 94 -23.31 -8.24 -17.09
C HIS A 94 -24.79 -8.68 -17.15
N PRO A 95 -25.75 -7.77 -16.86
CA PRO A 95 -27.17 -8.09 -16.92
C PRO A 95 -27.62 -8.41 -18.36
N LYS A 96 -28.55 -9.35 -18.52
CA LYS A 96 -29.24 -9.61 -19.80
C LYS A 96 -30.34 -8.56 -20.03
N GLN A 97 -30.85 -8.46 -21.26
CA GLN A 97 -31.88 -7.46 -21.61
C GLN A 97 -33.11 -7.51 -20.68
N THR A 98 -33.56 -8.72 -20.35
CA THR A 98 -34.66 -8.98 -19.41
C THR A 98 -34.39 -8.39 -18.02
N ASP A 99 -33.16 -8.51 -17.55
CA ASP A 99 -32.75 -8.01 -16.24
C ASP A 99 -32.65 -6.48 -16.25
N VAL A 100 -32.17 -5.89 -17.36
CA VAL A 100 -32.09 -4.43 -17.53
C VAL A 100 -33.49 -3.81 -17.49
N GLU A 101 -34.48 -4.42 -18.14
CA GLU A 101 -35.86 -3.96 -18.11
C GLU A 101 -36.48 -4.09 -16.70
N MET A 102 -36.21 -5.20 -16.00
CA MET A 102 -36.64 -5.38 -14.62
C MET A 102 -36.01 -4.32 -13.69
N LEU A 103 -34.71 -4.06 -13.83
CA LEU A 103 -33.98 -3.08 -13.05
C LEU A 103 -34.42 -1.66 -13.37
N SER A 104 -34.74 -1.36 -14.62
CA SER A 104 -35.31 -0.07 -15.04
C SER A 104 -36.61 0.21 -14.28
N LYS A 105 -37.53 -0.77 -14.22
CA LYS A 105 -38.79 -0.66 -13.46
C LYS A 105 -38.54 -0.51 -11.95
N LYS A 106 -37.63 -1.30 -11.37
CA LYS A 106 -37.36 -1.28 -9.92
C LYS A 106 -36.63 -0.02 -9.44
N SER A 107 -35.81 0.59 -10.29
CA SER A 107 -34.96 1.71 -9.92
C SER A 107 -35.50 3.08 -10.37
N GLY A 108 -36.63 3.12 -11.07
CA GLY A 108 -37.18 4.33 -11.69
C GLY A 108 -36.28 4.94 -12.77
N CYS A 109 -35.24 4.22 -13.19
CA CYS A 109 -34.29 4.67 -14.21
C CYS A 109 -34.71 4.17 -15.58
N THR A 110 -34.38 4.90 -16.65
CA THR A 110 -34.52 4.40 -18.02
C THR A 110 -33.57 3.23 -18.29
N VAL A 111 -33.93 2.34 -19.21
CA VAL A 111 -33.08 1.24 -19.70
C VAL A 111 -31.66 1.73 -20.04
N ARG A 112 -31.55 2.84 -20.79
CA ARG A 112 -30.26 3.46 -21.16
C ARG A 112 -29.45 3.95 -19.96
N GLN A 113 -30.10 4.46 -18.91
CA GLN A 113 -29.42 4.87 -17.67
C GLN A 113 -28.87 3.66 -16.92
N VAL A 114 -29.64 2.56 -16.85
CA VAL A 114 -29.19 1.30 -16.25
C VAL A 114 -27.97 0.75 -17.00
N GLU A 115 -28.03 0.62 -18.33
CA GLU A 115 -26.89 0.17 -19.15
C GLU A 115 -25.65 1.05 -18.96
N ARG A 116 -25.84 2.38 -19.00
CA ARG A 116 -24.77 3.36 -18.78
C ARG A 116 -24.16 3.21 -17.38
N TRP A 117 -24.99 2.95 -16.37
CA TRP A 117 -24.56 2.71 -15.01
C TRP A 117 -23.68 1.46 -14.91
N PHE A 118 -24.13 0.31 -15.42
CA PHE A 118 -23.34 -0.93 -15.41
C PHE A 118 -22.01 -0.79 -16.15
N ARG A 119 -21.99 -0.03 -17.25
CA ARG A 119 -20.74 0.28 -17.96
C ARG A 119 -19.79 1.15 -17.11
N ARG A 120 -20.30 2.18 -16.44
CA ARG A 120 -19.50 3.04 -15.55
C ARG A 120 -18.99 2.27 -14.33
N ARG A 121 -19.85 1.45 -13.70
CA ARG A 121 -19.51 0.65 -12.52
C ARG A 121 -18.40 -0.37 -12.79
N ARG A 122 -18.45 -1.07 -13.93
CA ARG A 122 -17.37 -1.96 -14.39
C ARG A 122 -16.06 -1.22 -14.69
N ASN A 123 -16.16 0.00 -15.22
CA ASN A 123 -14.98 0.84 -15.45
C ASN A 123 -14.35 1.34 -14.14
N GLN A 124 -15.12 1.48 -13.05
CA GLN A 124 -14.58 1.78 -11.72
C GLN A 124 -13.80 0.61 -11.12
N ASP A 125 -14.23 -0.64 -11.34
CA ASP A 125 -13.54 -1.84 -10.82
C ASP A 125 -12.15 -2.05 -11.43
N ARG A 126 -11.89 -1.52 -12.63
CA ARG A 126 -10.58 -1.66 -13.27
C ARG A 126 -9.53 -0.86 -12.48
N PRO A 127 -8.41 -1.43 -12.04
CA PRO A 127 -7.34 -0.67 -11.37
C PRO A 127 -6.83 0.47 -12.29
N SER A 128 -6.50 1.63 -11.71
CA SER A 128 -5.87 2.71 -12.46
C SER A 128 -4.43 2.34 -12.80
N LEU A 129 -3.89 2.91 -13.89
CA LEU A 129 -2.49 2.69 -14.25
C LEU A 129 -1.55 3.16 -13.14
N LEU A 130 -1.83 4.29 -12.48
CA LEU A 130 -1.03 4.74 -11.34
C LEU A 130 -1.06 3.77 -10.16
N LYS A 131 -2.20 3.11 -9.89
CA LYS A 131 -2.27 2.05 -8.88
C LYS A 131 -1.37 0.87 -9.26
N LYS A 132 -1.40 0.45 -10.53
CA LYS A 132 -0.50 -0.60 -11.04
C LYS A 132 0.99 -0.20 -11.02
N PHE A 133 1.31 1.06 -11.30
CA PHE A 133 2.68 1.56 -11.32
C PHE A 133 3.30 1.71 -9.93
N ARG A 134 2.48 1.88 -8.88
CA ARG A 134 2.94 2.00 -7.47
C ARG A 134 2.97 0.68 -6.70
N GLU A 135 2.39 -0.39 -7.26
CA GLU A 135 2.37 -1.73 -6.64
C GLU A 135 3.62 -2.57 -6.99
N ALA A 136 4.59 -2.01 -7.73
CA ALA A 136 5.89 -2.60 -8.06
C ALA A 136 7.02 -1.83 -7.37
#